data_AF-A0A0F9H365-F1
#
_entry.id   AF-A0A0F9H365-F1
#
_cell.length_a   1.000
_cell.length_b   1.000
_cell.length_c   1.000
_cell.angle_alpha   90.00
_cell.angle_beta   90.00
_cell.angle_gamma   90.00
#
_symmetry.space_group_name_H-M   'P 1'
#
loop_
_entity.id
_entity.type
_entity.pdbx_description
1 polymer ?
#
loop_
_entity_poly.entity_id
_entity_poly.type
_entity_poly.pdbx_seq_one_letter_code
_entity_poly.pdbx_strand_id
1 'polypeptide(L)'
;NTQLHHIDLYHHCRRLYKGLYDNYSLTNIEEKLLKWQRENTLPSNLVGICYRKFKENPIRHIGLMKEVIEHNYYDVKSLNNIFSVLLKE
;
A
#
# COMPACT_ATOMS: atom_id res chain seq x y z
N ASN A 1 -5.19 13.90 -22.44
CA ASN A 1 -6.32 13.07 -21.97
C ASN A 1 -6.11 12.64 -20.52
N THR A 2 -6.42 13.50 -19.56
CA THR A 2 -6.95 13.09 -18.24
C THR A 2 -7.64 14.31 -17.64
N GLN A 3 -8.96 14.25 -17.45
CA GLN A 3 -9.77 15.31 -16.84
C GLN A 3 -9.47 15.56 -15.35
N LEU A 4 -8.66 14.69 -14.74
CA LEU A 4 -8.22 14.77 -13.35
C LEU A 4 -6.69 14.75 -13.31
N HIS A 5 -6.10 15.63 -12.50
CA HIS A 5 -4.68 15.59 -12.23
C HIS A 5 -4.35 14.33 -11.42
N HIS A 6 -3.49 13.47 -11.96
CA HIS A 6 -2.99 12.31 -11.25
C HIS A 6 -1.82 12.72 -10.35
N ILE A 7 -1.92 12.40 -9.06
CA ILE A 7 -0.84 12.64 -8.10
C ILE A 7 -0.15 11.30 -7.82
N ASP A 8 1.13 11.22 -8.19
CA ASP A 8 1.95 10.05 -7.91
C ASP A 8 2.79 10.27 -6.65
N LEU A 9 2.31 9.74 -5.53
CA LEU A 9 2.97 9.90 -4.23
C LEU A 9 4.37 9.26 -4.20
N TYR A 10 4.61 8.19 -4.96
CA TYR A 10 5.93 7.57 -5.02
C TYR A 10 6.95 8.55 -5.62
N HIS A 11 6.61 9.19 -6.73
CA HIS A 11 7.48 10.18 -7.37
C HIS A 11 7.70 11.41 -6.50
N HIS A 12 6.67 11.87 -5.78
CA HIS A 12 6.80 12.99 -4.85
C HIS A 12 7.70 12.65 -3.65
N CYS A 13 7.45 11.52 -2.97
CA CYS A 13 8.29 11.06 -1.85
C CYS A 13 9.75 10.88 -2.28
N ARG A 14 9.99 10.24 -3.43
CA ARG A 14 11.35 10.03 -3.95
C ARG A 14 12.08 11.33 -4.25
N ARG A 15 11.36 12.38 -4.66
CA ARG A 15 11.96 13.69 -4.95
C ARG A 15 12.31 14.44 -3.67
N LEU A 16 11.37 14.50 -2.72
CA LEU A 16 11.53 15.26 -1.47
C LEU A 16 12.57 14.63 -0.56
N TYR A 17 12.57 13.29 -0.45
CA TYR A 17 13.44 12.56 0.49
C TYR A 17 14.61 11.87 -0.20
N LYS A 18 15.03 12.38 -1.36
CA LYS A 18 16.09 11.77 -2.18
C LYS A 18 17.38 11.62 -1.37
N GLY A 19 17.84 10.38 -1.23
CA GLY A 19 19.09 10.03 -0.52
C GLY A 19 18.95 9.95 1.01
N LEU A 20 17.76 10.22 1.56
CA LEU A 20 17.50 10.10 3.00
C LEU A 20 17.06 8.69 3.40
N TYR A 21 16.40 7.95 2.48
CA TYR A 21 15.83 6.62 2.74
C TYR A 21 16.43 5.56 1.81
N ASP A 22 16.56 4.33 2.33
CA ASP A 22 17.14 3.18 1.61
C ASP A 22 16.33 2.79 0.36
N ASN A 23 15.00 2.88 0.46
CA ASN A 23 14.09 2.69 -0.67
C ASN A 23 12.81 3.53 -0.47
N TYR A 24 11.93 3.54 -1.46
CA TYR A 24 10.67 4.30 -1.41
C TYR A 24 9.46 3.37 -1.59
N SER A 25 9.58 2.11 -1.13
CA SER A 25 8.43 1.22 -1.04
C SER A 25 7.39 1.79 -0.07
N LEU A 26 6.12 1.46 -0.27
CA LEU A 26 5.04 1.97 0.59
C LEU A 26 5.33 1.66 2.07
N THR A 27 5.76 0.44 2.38
CA THR A 27 6.14 0.03 3.74
C THR A 27 7.23 0.92 4.34
N ASN A 28 8.32 1.19 3.60
CA ASN A 28 9.36 2.06 4.13
C ASN A 28 8.86 3.51 4.31
N ILE A 29 8.02 4.02 3.41
CA ILE A 29 7.44 5.36 3.56
C ILE A 29 6.48 5.44 4.75
N GLU A 30 5.65 4.41 4.98
CA GLU A 30 4.78 4.29 6.16
C GLU A 30 5.61 4.34 7.45
N GLU A 31 6.70 3.59 7.52
CA GLU A 31 7.59 3.57 8.69
C GLU A 31 8.27 4.93 8.91
N LYS A 32 8.82 5.52 7.84
CA LYS A 32 9.60 6.77 7.97
C LYS A 32 8.73 7.99 8.23
N LEU A 33 7.60 8.12 7.53
CA LEU A 33 6.72 9.30 7.61
C LEU A 33 5.58 9.15 8.61
N LEU A 34 4.91 7.99 8.65
CA LEU A 34 3.73 7.77 9.50
C LEU A 34 4.07 7.12 10.84
N LYS A 35 5.30 6.62 11.01
CA LYS A 35 5.74 5.83 12.17
C LYS A 35 4.88 4.58 12.40
N TRP A 36 4.33 4.03 11.32
CA TRP A 36 3.53 2.81 11.37
C TRP A 36 4.45 1.60 11.21
N GLN A 37 4.23 0.58 12.05
CA GLN A 37 4.81 -0.75 11.86
C GLN A 37 3.65 -1.71 11.61
N ARG A 38 3.47 -2.09 10.34
CA ARG A 38 2.45 -3.07 9.96
C ARG A 38 3.03 -4.46 10.10
N GLU A 39 2.34 -5.34 10.82
CA GLU A 39 2.53 -6.78 10.62
C GLU A 39 1.94 -7.15 9.26
N ASN A 40 2.76 -7.14 8.22
CA ASN A 40 2.30 -7.47 6.88
C ASN A 40 2.20 -9.00 6.77
N THR A 41 1.03 -9.55 7.10
CA THR A 41 0.77 -10.99 7.10
C THR A 41 0.73 -11.58 5.69
N LEU A 42 0.38 -10.77 4.67
CA LEU A 42 0.24 -11.20 3.29
C LEU A 42 1.22 -10.48 2.34
N PRO A 43 2.26 -11.17 1.85
CA PRO A 43 3.10 -10.68 0.76
C PRO A 43 2.30 -10.39 -0.52
N SER A 44 2.53 -9.23 -1.15
CA SER A 44 1.75 -8.78 -2.32
C SER A 44 1.81 -9.74 -3.52
N ASN A 45 2.91 -10.48 -3.68
CA ASN A 45 3.05 -11.50 -4.73
C ASN A 45 2.11 -12.71 -4.55
N LEU A 46 1.59 -12.93 -3.33
CA LEU A 46 0.66 -14.03 -3.04
C LEU A 46 -0.81 -13.65 -3.27
N VAL A 47 -1.13 -12.36 -3.43
CA VAL A 47 -2.52 -11.88 -3.64
C VAL A 47 -3.19 -12.60 -4.81
N GLY A 48 -2.48 -12.77 -5.93
CA GLY A 48 -3.02 -13.49 -7.09
C GLY A 48 -3.35 -14.97 -6.82
N ILE A 49 -2.57 -15.63 -5.96
CA ILE A 49 -2.84 -17.01 -5.52
C ILE A 49 -4.08 -17.04 -4.63
N CYS A 50 -4.24 -16.07 -3.72
CA CYS A 50 -5.43 -15.97 -2.86
C CYS A 50 -6.72 -15.89 -3.69
N TYR A 51 -6.75 -15.03 -4.71
CA TYR A 51 -7.90 -14.92 -5.61
C TYR A 51 -8.20 -16.23 -6.36
N ARG A 52 -7.17 -16.92 -6.88
CA ARG A 52 -7.37 -18.20 -7.58
C ARG A 52 -7.98 -19.26 -6.65
N LYS A 53 -7.42 -19.43 -5.45
CA LYS A 53 -7.94 -20.37 -4.45
C LYS A 53 -9.36 -20.03 -4.03
N PHE A 54 -9.66 -18.74 -3.85
CA PHE A 54 -11.02 -18.29 -3.55
C PHE A 54 -11.98 -18.65 -4.68
N LYS A 55 -11.61 -18.43 -5.94
CA LYS A 55 -12.45 -18.78 -7.10
C LYS A 55 -12.71 -20.29 -7.21
N GLU A 56 -11.73 -21.12 -6.87
CA GLU A 56 -11.86 -22.58 -6.88
C GLU A 56 -12.80 -23.10 -5.78
N ASN A 57 -12.72 -22.55 -4.56
CA ASN A 57 -13.60 -22.92 -3.46
C ASN A 57 -13.80 -21.74 -2.50
N PRO A 58 -14.85 -20.91 -2.70
CA PRO A 58 -15.08 -19.71 -1.91
C PRO A 58 -15.29 -19.98 -0.43
N ILE A 59 -16.07 -21.03 -0.08
CA ILE A 59 -16.40 -21.37 1.31
C ILE A 59 -15.14 -21.73 2.09
N ARG A 60 -14.24 -22.52 1.48
CA ARG A 60 -12.98 -22.94 2.11
C ARG A 60 -11.98 -21.79 2.23
N HIS A 61 -11.93 -20.88 1.25
CA HIS A 61 -10.85 -19.92 1.10
C HIS A 61 -11.25 -18.46 1.36
N ILE A 62 -12.45 -18.21 1.89
CA ILE A 62 -12.94 -16.86 2.22
C ILE A 62 -11.97 -16.09 3.13
N GLY A 63 -11.30 -16.78 4.06
CA GLY A 63 -10.29 -16.17 4.94
C GLY A 63 -9.13 -15.52 4.18
N LEU A 64 -8.71 -16.09 3.04
CA LEU A 64 -7.66 -15.49 2.20
C LEU A 64 -8.10 -14.15 1.61
N MET A 65 -9.40 -13.99 1.33
CA MET A 65 -9.93 -12.74 0.80
C MET A 65 -10.02 -11.65 1.86
N LYS A 66 -10.25 -12.01 3.12
CA LYS A 66 -10.20 -11.07 4.24
C LYS A 66 -8.82 -10.40 4.31
N GLU A 67 -7.75 -11.20 4.29
CA GLU A 67 -6.37 -10.69 4.33
C GLU A 67 -6.06 -9.77 3.14
N VAL A 68 -6.51 -10.12 1.94
CA VAL A 68 -6.33 -9.27 0.74
C VAL A 68 -7.07 -7.93 0.88
N ILE A 69 -8.30 -7.96 1.39
CA ILE A 69 -9.11 -6.76 1.61
C ILE A 69 -8.46 -5.86 2.66
N GLU A 70 -8.00 -6.43 3.78
CA GLU A 70 -7.32 -5.69 4.84
C GLU A 70 -6.01 -5.06 4.34
N HIS A 71 -5.19 -5.81 3.59
CA HIS A 71 -3.97 -5.28 2.98
C HIS A 71 -4.26 -4.06 2.10
N ASN A 72 -5.23 -4.18 1.17
CA ASN A 72 -5.62 -3.10 0.27
C ASN A 72 -6.23 -1.90 1.02
N TYR A 73 -6.99 -2.14 2.09
CA TYR A 73 -7.55 -1.07 2.92
C TYR A 73 -6.44 -0.20 3.50
N TYR A 74 -5.43 -0.83 4.11
CA TYR A 74 -4.31 -0.09 4.68
C TYR A 74 -3.47 0.60 3.61
N ASP A 75 -3.26 -0.01 2.46
CA ASP A 75 -2.52 0.63 1.36
C ASP A 75 -3.20 1.94 0.94
N VAL A 76 -4.51 1.93 0.70
CA VAL A 76 -5.28 3.14 0.35
C VAL A 76 -5.26 4.17 1.49
N LYS A 77 -5.42 3.72 2.74
CA LYS A 77 -5.36 4.60 3.91
C LYS A 77 -4.00 5.28 4.04
N SER A 78 -2.92 4.54 3.78
CA SER A 78 -1.56 5.06 3.82
C SER A 78 -1.33 6.13 2.76
N LEU A 79 -1.86 5.97 1.54
CA LEU A 79 -1.77 7.01 0.51
C LEU A 79 -2.39 8.34 0.98
N ASN A 80 -3.58 8.29 1.59
CA ASN A 80 -4.23 9.50 2.10
C ASN A 80 -3.41 10.19 3.21
N ASN A 81 -2.90 9.40 4.15
CA ASN A 81 -2.09 9.93 5.26
C ASN A 81 -0.76 10.50 4.80
N ILE A 82 -0.06 9.80 3.89
CA ILE A 82 1.19 10.26 3.29
C ILE A 82 0.93 11.57 2.54
N PHE A 83 -0.11 11.64 1.71
CA PHE A 83 -0.45 12.86 0.99
C PHE A 83 -0.70 14.03 1.95
N SER A 84 -1.40 13.78 3.06
CA SER A 84 -1.65 14.80 4.09
C SER A 84 -0.38 15.30 4.79
N VAL A 85 0.65 14.46 4.92
CA VAL A 85 1.97 14.87 5.40
C VAL A 85 2.67 15.72 4.34
N LEU A 86 2.70 15.25 3.09
CA LEU A 86 3.36 15.97 1.99
C LEU A 86 2.77 17.35 1.69
N LEU A 87 1.50 17.58 2.00
CA LEU A 87 0.86 18.90 1.85
C LEU A 87 1.29 19.92 2.92
N LYS A 88 1.88 19.47 4.03
CA LYS A 88 2.31 20.33 5.14
C LYS A 88 3.80 20.70 5.08
N GLU A 89 4.57 19.98 4.29
CA GLU A 89 5.99 20.26 3.98
C GLU A 89 6.11 21.37 2.95
#